data_AF-A0A2V3JFL4-F1
#
_entry.id   AF-A0A2V3JFL4-F1
#
_cell.length_a   1.000
_cell.length_b   1.000
_cell.length_c   1.000
_cell.angle_alpha   90.00
_cell.angle_beta   90.00
_cell.angle_gamma   90.00
#
_symmetry.space_group_name_H-M   'P 1'
#
loop_
_entity.id
_entity.type
_entity.pdbx_description
1 polymer ?
#
loop_
_entity_poly.entity_id
_entity_poly.type
_entity_poly.pdbx_seq_one_letter_code
_entity_poly.pdbx_strand_id
1 'polypeptide(L)'
;MITKLSIKNFRGIGEGELELAPLTILLGGNNSGKSTILEALFLAPNPFRSVPYVIGGYKSAVGVIHAMHETLNSQGYAFLLYNYTANQAEIECKVDGEDYVLLFDKKDSDISVYTKKRGEEDYIGGMDMLSMSFTRGKNQKRS
;
A
#
# COMPACT_ATOMS: atom_id res chain seq x y z
N MET A 1 3.73 16.33 8.84
CA MET A 1 2.29 16.01 8.99
C MET A 1 1.71 15.63 7.64
N ILE A 2 0.88 14.59 7.58
CA ILE A 2 0.14 14.23 6.35
C ILE A 2 -1.10 15.12 6.26
N THR A 3 -1.27 15.83 5.15
CA THR A 3 -2.38 16.79 4.95
C THR A 3 -3.34 16.37 3.84
N LYS A 4 -2.92 15.50 2.92
CA LYS A 4 -3.77 14.98 1.85
C LYS A 4 -3.44 13.52 1.57
N LEU A 5 -4.46 12.74 1.23
CA LEU A 5 -4.37 11.39 0.70
C LEU A 5 -5.16 11.29 -0.60
N SER A 6 -4.52 10.83 -1.67
CA SER A 6 -5.18 10.43 -2.91
C SER A 6 -4.94 8.95 -3.17
N ILE A 7 -5.99 8.24 -3.58
CA ILE A 7 -5.97 6.81 -3.83
C ILE A 7 -6.50 6.54 -5.22
N LYS A 8 -5.80 5.70 -5.98
CA LYS A 8 -6.25 5.20 -7.27
C LYS A 8 -6.07 3.69 -7.34
N ASN A 9 -7.12 3.00 -7.76
CA ASN A 9 -7.16 1.56 -7.99
C ASN A 9 -6.59 0.69 -6.85
N PHE A 10 -6.77 1.12 -5.59
CA PHE A 10 -6.28 0.39 -4.43
C PHE A 10 -7.45 -0.29 -3.69
N ARG A 11 -7.40 -1.63 -3.63
CA ARG A 11 -8.41 -2.50 -3.03
C ARG A 11 -9.87 -2.23 -3.44
N GLY A 12 -10.66 -1.61 -2.57
CA GLY A 12 -12.07 -1.29 -2.83
C GLY A 12 -12.30 0.14 -3.33
N ILE A 13 -11.23 0.94 -3.51
CA ILE A 13 -11.32 2.34 -3.95
C ILE A 13 -10.73 2.43 -5.36
N GLY A 14 -11.59 2.74 -6.34
CA GLY A 14 -11.17 2.99 -7.73
C GLY A 14 -10.47 4.34 -7.88
N GLU A 15 -11.03 5.39 -7.31
CA GLU A 15 -10.42 6.72 -7.25
C GLU A 15 -11.04 7.50 -6.08
N GLY A 16 -10.24 8.32 -5.39
CA GLY A 16 -10.75 9.20 -4.34
C GLY A 16 -9.65 10.02 -3.67
N GLU A 17 -10.03 11.18 -3.15
CA GLU A 17 -9.13 12.09 -2.43
C GLU A 17 -9.74 12.51 -1.09
N LEU A 18 -8.87 12.77 -0.11
CA LEU A 18 -9.25 13.22 1.23
C LEU A 18 -8.21 14.20 1.77
N GLU A 19 -8.67 15.38 2.17
CA GLU A 19 -7.89 16.30 3.01
C GLU A 19 -7.89 15.82 4.47
N LEU A 20 -6.73 15.85 5.12
CA LEU A 20 -6.53 15.39 6.48
C LEU A 20 -6.24 16.60 7.40
N ALA A 21 -7.12 16.78 8.37
CA ALA A 21 -6.92 17.71 9.48
C ALA A 21 -6.28 17.00 10.68
N PRO A 22 -5.73 17.72 11.68
CA PRO A 22 -5.16 17.12 12.89
C PRO A 22 -6.12 16.13 13.59
N LEU A 23 -7.42 16.37 13.49
CA LEU A 23 -8.47 15.41 13.82
C LEU A 23 -9.32 15.15 12.58
N THR A 24 -9.33 13.91 12.12
CA THR A 24 -10.17 13.46 11.00
C THR A 24 -10.97 12.24 11.45
N ILE A 25 -12.31 12.31 11.37
CA ILE A 25 -13.21 11.22 11.79
C ILE A 25 -13.84 10.61 10.53
N LEU A 26 -13.62 9.31 10.30
CA LEU A 26 -14.17 8.57 9.16
C LEU A 26 -15.48 7.88 9.55
N LEU A 27 -16.59 8.28 8.91
CA LEU A 27 -17.93 7.69 9.12
C LEU A 27 -18.45 7.05 7.82
N GLY A 28 -19.31 6.05 7.96
CA GLY A 28 -19.96 5.37 6.82
C GLY A 28 -20.28 3.90 7.11
N GLY A 29 -21.11 3.28 6.26
CA GLY A 29 -21.48 1.87 6.37
C GLY A 29 -20.33 0.88 6.20
N ASN A 30 -20.56 -0.40 6.47
CA ASN A 30 -19.56 -1.44 6.22
C ASN A 30 -19.13 -1.45 4.74
N ASN A 31 -17.87 -1.80 4.47
CA ASN A 31 -17.29 -1.78 3.12
C ASN A 31 -17.22 -0.41 2.42
N SER A 32 -17.50 0.71 3.09
CA SER A 32 -17.45 2.05 2.49
C SER A 32 -16.03 2.61 2.23
N GLY A 33 -14.98 1.79 2.30
CA GLY A 33 -13.59 2.22 2.07
C GLY A 33 -12.83 2.77 3.29
N LYS A 34 -13.44 2.88 4.48
CA LYS A 34 -12.78 3.40 5.70
C LYS A 34 -11.50 2.64 6.05
N SER A 35 -11.56 1.31 6.12
CA SER A 35 -10.37 0.50 6.38
C SER A 35 -9.34 0.64 5.25
N THR A 36 -9.78 0.78 3.99
CA THR A 36 -8.89 1.00 2.84
C THR A 36 -8.09 2.28 2.98
N ILE A 37 -8.71 3.36 3.45
CA ILE A 37 -8.03 4.63 3.74
C ILE A 37 -6.95 4.43 4.82
N LEU A 38 -7.28 3.78 5.93
CA LEU A 38 -6.33 3.54 7.03
C LEU A 38 -5.18 2.62 6.60
N GLU A 39 -5.47 1.59 5.82
CA GLU A 39 -4.47 0.67 5.29
C GLU A 39 -3.56 1.34 4.26
N ALA A 40 -4.10 2.22 3.41
CA ALA A 40 -3.31 3.01 2.48
C ALA A 40 -2.32 3.90 3.25
N LEU A 41 -2.79 4.65 4.25
CA LEU A 41 -1.94 5.46 5.13
C LEU A 41 -0.89 4.61 5.86
N PHE A 42 -1.27 3.40 6.29
CA PHE A 42 -0.34 2.49 6.95
C PHE A 42 0.78 2.02 6.01
N LEU A 43 0.46 1.70 4.75
CA LEU A 43 1.43 1.22 3.76
C LEU A 43 2.27 2.35 3.14
N ALA A 44 1.73 3.57 3.05
CA ALA A 44 2.33 4.71 2.36
C ALA A 44 3.83 4.96 2.67
N PRO A 45 4.33 4.83 3.93
CA PRO A 45 5.73 5.07 4.19
C PRO A 45 6.68 4.08 3.50
N ASN A 46 6.34 2.79 3.52
CA ASN A 46 7.03 1.68 2.85
C ASN A 46 6.32 0.36 3.22
N PRO A 47 5.71 -0.37 2.28
CA PRO A 47 4.99 -1.63 2.54
C PRO A 47 5.88 -2.72 3.16
N PHE A 48 7.17 -2.72 2.86
CA PHE A 48 8.10 -3.74 3.29
C PHE A 48 8.77 -3.44 4.64
N ARG A 49 8.58 -2.26 5.22
CA ARG A 49 9.21 -1.88 6.50
C ARG A 49 8.78 -2.83 7.63
N SER A 50 9.68 -3.05 8.59
CA SER A 50 9.35 -3.81 9.79
C SER A 50 8.34 -3.06 10.66
N VAL A 51 7.46 -3.78 11.35
CA VAL A 51 6.51 -3.25 12.33
C VAL A 51 6.74 -3.86 13.70
N PRO A 52 6.37 -3.16 14.79
CA PRO A 52 6.58 -3.65 16.15
C PRO A 52 5.56 -4.73 16.57
N TYR A 53 4.44 -4.86 15.87
CA TYR A 53 3.41 -5.87 16.15
C TYR A 53 3.42 -6.98 15.10
N VAL A 54 3.28 -8.22 15.57
CA VAL A 54 3.26 -9.42 14.73
C VAL A 54 1.84 -9.95 14.66
N ILE A 55 1.28 -9.99 13.46
CA ILE A 55 -0.04 -10.57 13.18
C ILE A 55 0.17 -11.68 12.16
N GLY A 56 -0.40 -12.87 12.39
CA GLY A 56 -0.20 -14.03 11.53
C GLY A 56 1.26 -14.51 11.40
N GLY A 57 2.16 -14.09 12.30
CA GLY A 57 3.60 -14.36 12.18
C GLY A 57 4.37 -13.37 11.31
N TYR A 58 3.72 -12.39 10.70
CA TYR A 58 4.35 -11.42 9.81
C TYR A 58 4.89 -10.20 10.56
N LYS A 59 6.08 -9.75 10.13
CA LYS A 59 6.80 -8.61 10.72
C LYS A 59 6.89 -7.40 9.79
N SER A 60 6.38 -7.48 8.55
CA SER A 60 6.33 -6.36 7.60
C SER A 60 4.96 -5.72 7.57
N ALA A 61 4.87 -4.45 7.17
CA ALA A 61 3.59 -3.74 7.04
C ALA A 61 2.61 -4.48 6.13
N VAL A 62 3.07 -4.85 4.93
CA VAL A 62 2.26 -5.54 3.93
C VAL A 62 1.92 -6.96 4.36
N GLY A 63 2.80 -7.63 5.10
CA GLY A 63 2.51 -8.94 5.69
C GLY A 63 1.44 -8.87 6.78
N VAL A 64 1.43 -7.82 7.60
CA VAL A 64 0.35 -7.60 8.58
C VAL A 64 -0.97 -7.33 7.87
N ILE A 65 -0.99 -6.49 6.84
CA ILE A 65 -2.21 -6.26 6.05
C ILE A 65 -2.67 -7.57 5.39
N HIS A 66 -1.75 -8.35 4.80
CA HIS A 66 -2.09 -9.66 4.27
C HIS A 66 -2.79 -10.54 5.31
N ALA A 67 -2.21 -10.70 6.51
CA ALA A 67 -2.80 -11.53 7.56
C ALA A 67 -4.19 -11.07 8.02
N MET A 68 -4.51 -9.78 7.90
CA MET A 68 -5.85 -9.26 8.20
C MET A 68 -6.88 -9.59 7.12
N HIS A 69 -6.45 -9.79 5.87
CA HIS A 69 -7.29 -10.10 4.72
C HIS A 69 -7.17 -11.54 4.25
N GLU A 70 -6.36 -12.35 4.94
CA GLU A 70 -6.17 -13.75 4.66
C GLU A 70 -7.52 -14.46 4.84
N THR A 71 -8.04 -14.95 3.72
CA THR A 71 -9.17 -15.87 3.67
C THR A 71 -8.64 -17.20 3.18
N LEU A 72 -9.36 -18.30 3.44
CA LEU A 72 -8.91 -19.68 3.15
C LEU A 72 -8.36 -19.92 1.72
N ASN A 73 -8.67 -19.05 0.75
CA ASN A 73 -8.30 -19.18 -0.66
C ASN A 73 -7.43 -18.03 -1.23
N SER A 74 -7.07 -17.00 -0.45
CA SER A 74 -6.24 -15.89 -0.96
C SER A 74 -4.79 -16.08 -0.52
N GLN A 75 -3.90 -16.37 -1.48
CA GLN A 75 -2.52 -16.79 -1.20
C GLN A 75 -1.45 -15.73 -1.54
N GLY A 76 -1.83 -14.60 -2.14
CA GLY A 76 -0.87 -13.58 -2.56
C GLY A 76 -1.43 -12.17 -2.57
N TYR A 77 -0.64 -11.21 -3.06
CA TYR A 77 -0.88 -9.78 -2.84
C TYR A 77 -1.87 -9.11 -3.83
N ALA A 78 -2.58 -9.89 -4.64
CA ALA A 78 -3.56 -9.38 -5.61
C ALA A 78 -4.65 -8.50 -4.98
N PHE A 79 -4.97 -8.72 -3.69
CA PHE A 79 -5.99 -7.96 -2.96
C PHE A 79 -5.67 -6.46 -2.81
N LEU A 80 -4.40 -6.06 -3.00
CA LEU A 80 -4.00 -4.65 -2.99
C LEU A 80 -4.53 -3.89 -4.22
N LEU A 81 -4.80 -4.61 -5.31
CA LEU A 81 -5.22 -4.04 -6.59
C LEU A 81 -6.76 -3.93 -6.64
N TYR A 82 -7.27 -2.88 -7.28
CA TYR A 82 -8.70 -2.66 -7.35
C TYR A 82 -9.42 -3.81 -8.04
N ASN A 83 -10.43 -4.35 -7.35
CA ASN A 83 -11.14 -5.58 -7.72
C ASN A 83 -10.21 -6.75 -8.09
N TYR A 84 -9.00 -6.81 -7.51
CA TYR A 84 -7.98 -7.83 -7.78
C TYR A 84 -7.41 -7.82 -9.22
N THR A 85 -7.89 -6.92 -10.09
CA THR A 85 -7.63 -6.96 -11.53
C THR A 85 -6.89 -5.75 -12.07
N ALA A 86 -6.87 -4.63 -11.35
CA ALA A 86 -6.22 -3.42 -11.82
C ALA A 86 -4.73 -3.65 -12.14
N ASN A 87 -4.24 -3.07 -13.24
CA ASN A 87 -2.84 -3.20 -13.63
C ASN A 87 -1.92 -2.33 -12.77
N GLN A 88 -2.45 -1.26 -12.18
CA GLN A 88 -1.71 -0.35 -11.32
C GLN A 88 -2.59 0.14 -10.18
N ALA A 89 -1.98 0.38 -9.02
CA ALA A 89 -2.59 1.07 -7.89
C ALA A 89 -1.63 2.13 -7.34
N GLU A 90 -2.17 3.27 -6.92
CA GLU A 90 -1.40 4.39 -6.41
C GLU A 90 -1.97 4.88 -5.07
N ILE A 91 -1.05 5.15 -4.15
CA ILE A 91 -1.33 5.86 -2.90
C ILE A 91 -0.43 7.08 -2.88
N GLU A 92 -1.02 8.26 -2.91
CA GLU A 92 -0.29 9.53 -2.83
C GLU A 92 -0.62 10.23 -1.50
N CYS A 93 0.42 10.67 -0.81
CA CYS A 93 0.33 11.41 0.43
C CYS A 93 1.06 12.73 0.31
N LYS A 94 0.42 13.83 0.72
CA LYS A 94 1.10 15.11 0.92
C LYS A 94 1.62 15.19 2.34
N VAL A 95 2.93 15.23 2.51
CA VAL A 95 3.62 15.24 3.82
C VAL A 95 4.52 16.45 3.92
N ASP A 96 4.21 17.35 4.85
CA ASP A 96 4.97 18.59 5.07
C ASP A 96 5.12 19.43 3.78
N GLY A 97 4.07 19.46 2.97
CA GLY A 97 4.01 20.21 1.72
C GLY A 97 4.56 19.48 0.49
N GLU A 98 5.20 18.33 0.67
CA GLU A 98 5.82 17.54 -0.40
C GLU A 98 4.95 16.31 -0.74
N ASP A 99 4.88 15.97 -2.02
CA ASP A 99 4.11 14.82 -2.48
C ASP A 99 4.96 13.54 -2.48
N TYR A 100 4.41 12.46 -1.95
CA TYR A 100 5.01 11.13 -1.89
C TYR A 100 4.03 10.14 -2.49
N VAL A 101 4.47 9.41 -3.51
CA VAL A 101 3.64 8.40 -4.18
C VAL A 101 4.20 7.02 -3.91
N LEU A 102 3.33 6.09 -3.59
CA LEU A 102 3.59 4.66 -3.57
C LEU A 102 2.81 4.03 -4.72
N LEU A 103 3.52 3.44 -5.67
CA LEU A 103 2.98 2.80 -6.86
C LEU A 103 3.12 1.29 -6.76
N PHE A 104 2.04 0.58 -7.03
CA PHE A 104 1.99 -0.86 -7.24
C PHE A 104 1.75 -1.09 -8.73
N ASP A 105 2.70 -1.72 -9.41
CA ASP A 105 2.65 -2.00 -10.85
C ASP A 105 2.63 -3.51 -11.07
N LYS A 106 1.49 -4.02 -11.53
CA LYS A 106 1.29 -5.44 -11.81
C LYS A 106 2.08 -5.85 -13.05
N LYS A 107 2.88 -6.91 -12.92
CA LYS A 107 3.67 -7.55 -13.98
C LYS A 107 3.40 -9.04 -13.96
N ASP A 108 2.69 -9.56 -14.94
CA ASP A 108 2.34 -10.99 -15.03
C ASP A 108 1.75 -11.54 -13.71
N SER A 109 2.58 -12.24 -12.92
CA SER A 109 2.24 -12.84 -11.61
C SER A 109 2.75 -12.06 -10.39
N ASP A 110 3.37 -10.91 -10.58
CA ASP A 110 4.00 -10.11 -9.54
C ASP A 110 3.46 -8.67 -9.50
N ILE A 111 3.68 -8.01 -8.37
CA ILE A 111 3.42 -6.59 -8.16
C ILE A 111 4.76 -5.94 -7.81
N SER A 112 5.31 -5.17 -8.74
CA SER A 112 6.47 -4.32 -8.50
C SER A 112 6.04 -3.08 -7.75
N VAL A 113 6.82 -2.68 -6.75
CA VAL A 113 6.50 -1.53 -5.89
C VAL A 113 7.57 -0.46 -6.03
N TYR A 114 7.10 0.76 -6.28
CA TYR A 114 7.94 1.92 -6.46
C TYR A 114 7.50 3.04 -5.52
N THR A 115 8.45 3.88 -5.13
CA THR A 115 8.15 5.17 -4.49
C THR A 115 8.54 6.30 -5.41
N LYS A 116 7.72 7.35 -5.49
CA LYS A 116 8.09 8.60 -6.17
C LYS A 116 8.18 9.73 -5.17
N LYS A 117 9.27 10.48 -5.24
CA LYS A 117 9.46 11.73 -4.51
C LYS A 117 10.21 12.71 -5.39
N ARG A 118 9.70 13.95 -5.52
CA ARG A 118 10.37 15.01 -6.31
C ARG A 118 10.68 14.61 -7.76
N GLY A 119 9.86 13.76 -8.35
CA GLY A 119 10.03 13.28 -9.73
C GLY A 119 11.00 12.12 -9.90
N GLU A 120 11.69 11.67 -8.84
CA GLU A 120 12.51 10.46 -8.86
C GLU A 120 11.64 9.24 -8.51
N GLU A 121 11.71 8.19 -9.31
CA GLU A 121 11.04 6.91 -9.08
C GLU A 121 12.06 5.85 -8.65
N ASP A 122 11.88 5.29 -7.46
CA ASP A 122 12.75 4.28 -6.87
C ASP A 122 12.02 2.95 -6.72
N TYR A 123 12.59 1.87 -7.25
CA TYR A 123 12.10 0.51 -7.00
C TYR A 123 12.43 0.07 -5.56
N ILE A 124 11.42 -0.32 -4.79
CA ILE A 124 11.58 -0.69 -3.38
C ILE A 124 11.29 -2.17 -3.07
N GLY A 125 10.76 -2.93 -4.02
CA GLY A 125 10.56 -4.37 -3.88
C GLY A 125 9.44 -4.94 -4.75
N GLY A 126 9.19 -6.24 -4.64
CA GLY A 126 8.18 -6.95 -5.41
C GLY A 126 7.38 -7.90 -4.53
N MET A 127 6.14 -8.19 -4.93
CA MET A 127 5.22 -9.08 -4.21
C MET A 127 4.60 -10.08 -5.18
N ASP A 128 4.59 -11.35 -4.80
CA ASP A 128 3.99 -12.41 -5.61
C ASP A 128 2.45 -12.39 -5.46
N MET A 129 1.72 -12.54 -6.56
CA MET A 129 0.25 -12.55 -6.55
C MET A 129 -0.34 -13.93 -6.23
N LEU A 130 0.45 -14.99 -6.36
CA LEU A 130 0.08 -16.38 -6.16
C LEU A 130 0.65 -16.97 -4.86
N SER A 131 1.72 -16.37 -4.33
CA SER A 131 2.35 -16.79 -3.08
C SER A 131 2.54 -15.63 -2.10
N MET A 132 2.79 -15.99 -0.84
CA MET A 132 3.03 -15.04 0.25
C MET A 132 4.43 -14.41 0.23
N SER A 133 5.13 -14.54 -0.89
CA SER A 133 6.52 -14.13 -1.03
C SER A 133 6.59 -12.67 -1.44
N PHE A 134 7.51 -11.93 -0.83
CA PHE A 134 7.89 -10.61 -1.30
C PHE A 134 9.40 -10.44 -1.21
N THR A 135 9.94 -9.58 -2.07
CA THR A 135 11.34 -9.20 -2.08
C THR A 135 11.46 -7.73 -1.72
N ARG A 136 12.55 -7.37 -1.06
CA ARG A 136 12.92 -5.97 -0.84
C ARG A 136 13.92 -5.56 -1.91
N GLY A 137 13.72 -4.39 -2.50
CA GLY A 137 14.71 -3.76 -3.37
C GLY A 137 16.02 -3.59 -2.60
N LYS A 138 17.15 -3.94 -3.22
CA LYS A 138 18.46 -3.62 -2.64
C LYS A 138 18.62 -2.10 -2.72
N ASN A 139 18.67 -1.42 -1.58
CA ASN A 139 19.19 -0.06 -1.53
C ASN A 139 20.55 -0.05 -2.25
N GLN A 140 20.64 0.51 -3.46
CA GLN A 140 21.92 0.93 -4.03
C GLN A 140 22.39 2.19 -3.30
N LYS A 141 22.80 2.02 -2.05
CA LYS A 141 23.85 2.83 -1.42
C LYS A 141 24.70 1.89 -0.58
N ARG A 142 25.63 1.20 -1.26
CA ARG A 142 26.88 0.80 -0.61
C ARG A 142 27.66 2.11 -0.39
N SER A 143 28.01 2.36 0.87
CA SER A 143 29.00 3.36 1.28
C SER A 143 30.29 3.22 0.49
#